data_AF-H8XBM1-F1
#
_entry.id   AF-H8XBM1-F1
#
_cell.length_a   1.000
_cell.length_b   1.000
_cell.length_c   1.000
_cell.angle_alpha   90.00
_cell.angle_beta   90.00
_cell.angle_gamma   90.00
#
_symmetry.space_group_name_H-M   'P 1'
#
loop_
_entity.id
_entity.type
_entity.pdbx_description
1 polymer ?
#
loop_
_entity_poly.entity_id
_entity_poly.type
_entity_poly.pdbx_seq_one_letter_code
_entity_poly.pdbx_strand_id
1 'polypeptide(L)'
;AGGGATRWGNRESFVGLAGEFGTLRAGRVANQFDDASQAIDPWDSNNDVASQLGIFKRHDDMPVSVRYDSPDFSGFSGSVQFVPAQNSKSAYTPAHWTTVYNTNGTTTTFVPAVVGKPGSDVYYAGLNYKNGGFAGNYAFKYARHANVGRNAFELFLLGSGSDEAKGTDPLKNHQVHRLTGGYGEGGLNLALAAQLDLSENADKTKNSTTEIAATASYRFGNTVPRISYAHGFDFVERSQ
;
A
#
# COMPACT_ATOMS: atom_id res chain seq x y z
N ALA A 1 6.20 -15.22 -10.54
CA ALA A 1 6.71 -15.91 -9.33
C ALA A 1 8.21 -15.64 -9.15
N GLY A 2 8.58 -14.76 -8.22
CA GLY A 2 9.95 -14.59 -7.71
C GLY A 2 9.82 -14.28 -6.22
N GLY A 3 10.50 -14.93 -5.27
CA GLY A 3 11.73 -15.70 -5.36
C GLY A 3 12.86 -14.96 -4.65
N GLY A 4 12.68 -14.61 -3.38
CA GLY A 4 13.68 -13.84 -2.63
C GLY A 4 13.65 -13.98 -1.11
N ALA A 5 12.63 -14.64 -0.52
CA ALA A 5 12.62 -14.91 0.91
C ALA A 5 12.13 -16.33 1.18
N THR A 6 13.05 -17.18 1.65
CA THR A 6 12.89 -18.60 2.00
C THR A 6 12.06 -18.84 3.27
N ARG A 7 11.25 -17.87 3.69
CA ARG A 7 10.49 -17.90 4.95
C ARG A 7 9.00 -18.08 4.67
N TRP A 8 8.33 -18.82 5.55
CA TRP A 8 6.87 -18.97 5.54
C TRP A 8 6.19 -17.63 5.92
N GLY A 9 5.00 -17.36 5.37
CA GLY A 9 4.22 -16.16 5.72
C GLY A 9 4.62 -14.86 5.00
N ASN A 10 5.48 -14.92 3.99
CA ASN A 10 5.87 -13.73 3.19
C ASN A 10 4.81 -13.30 2.15
N ARG A 11 3.70 -14.05 2.03
CA ARG A 11 2.53 -13.74 1.20
C ARG A 11 1.30 -13.58 2.09
N GLU A 12 0.12 -13.43 1.50
CA GLU A 12 -1.12 -13.41 2.26
C GLU A 12 -1.23 -14.67 3.13
N SER A 13 -1.51 -14.49 4.42
CA SER A 13 -1.51 -15.55 5.43
C SER A 13 -2.41 -15.15 6.58
N PHE A 14 -3.55 -15.84 6.73
CA PHE A 14 -4.58 -15.49 7.70
C PHE A 14 -5.33 -16.71 8.22
N VAL A 15 -6.04 -16.50 9.33
CA VAL A 15 -7.15 -17.34 9.79
C VAL A 15 -8.45 -16.55 9.62
N GLY A 16 -9.58 -17.22 9.40
CA GLY A 16 -10.84 -16.53 9.20
C GLY A 16 -12.09 -17.39 9.35
N LEU A 17 -13.23 -16.70 9.34
CA LEU A 17 -14.58 -17.27 9.34
C LEU A 17 -15.32 -16.76 8.11
N ALA A 18 -16.07 -17.64 7.44
CA ALA A 18 -16.90 -17.29 6.29
C ALA A 18 -18.31 -17.85 6.45
N GLY A 19 -19.30 -17.12 5.99
CA GLY A 19 -20.71 -17.52 5.99
C GLY A 19 -21.57 -16.58 5.16
N GLU A 20 -22.90 -16.65 5.33
CA GLU A 20 -23.84 -15.75 4.65
C GLU A 20 -23.61 -14.28 5.00
N PHE A 21 -22.98 -14.01 6.15
CA PHE A 21 -22.59 -12.66 6.56
C PHE A 21 -21.37 -12.12 5.80
N GLY A 22 -20.69 -12.92 4.97
CA GLY A 22 -19.43 -12.55 4.31
C GLY A 22 -18.22 -13.27 4.92
N THR A 23 -17.05 -12.64 4.85
CA THR A 23 -15.79 -13.23 5.31
C THR A 23 -15.07 -12.29 6.27
N LEU A 24 -14.62 -12.83 7.42
CA LEU A 24 -13.76 -12.14 8.38
C LEU A 24 -12.40 -12.83 8.40
N ARG A 25 -11.32 -12.07 8.19
CA ARG A 25 -9.94 -12.54 8.14
C ARG A 25 -9.09 -11.79 9.15
N ALA A 26 -8.21 -12.50 9.84
CA ALA A 26 -7.20 -11.95 10.73
C ALA A 26 -5.82 -12.52 10.40
N GLY A 27 -4.85 -11.65 10.17
CA GLY A 27 -3.50 -12.04 9.79
C GLY A 27 -2.88 -11.04 8.82
N ARG A 28 -1.93 -11.51 8.02
CA ARG A 28 -1.31 -10.71 6.96
C ARG A 28 -2.23 -10.75 5.74
N VAL A 29 -3.00 -9.69 5.52
CA VAL A 29 -4.11 -9.64 4.53
C VAL A 29 -3.93 -8.43 3.62
N ALA A 30 -4.13 -8.63 2.31
CA ALA A 30 -3.99 -7.55 1.33
C ALA A 30 -5.03 -6.44 1.60
N ASN A 31 -4.66 -5.19 1.33
CA ASN A 31 -5.55 -4.06 1.50
C ASN A 31 -6.33 -3.72 0.22
N GLN A 32 -7.23 -2.76 0.33
CA GLN A 32 -8.14 -2.36 -0.74
C GLN A 32 -7.43 -1.67 -1.92
N PHE A 33 -6.21 -1.20 -1.72
CA PHE A 33 -5.40 -0.61 -2.78
C PHE A 33 -4.76 -1.70 -3.66
N ASP A 34 -4.32 -2.81 -3.06
CA ASP A 34 -3.89 -4.00 -3.81
C ASP A 34 -5.01 -4.51 -4.73
N ASP A 35 -6.24 -4.63 -4.20
CA ASP A 35 -7.44 -4.98 -4.97
C ASP A 35 -7.70 -3.97 -6.11
N ALA A 36 -7.58 -2.67 -5.82
CA ALA A 36 -7.79 -1.59 -6.79
C ALA A 36 -6.73 -1.53 -7.89
N SER A 37 -5.49 -1.91 -7.58
CA SER A 37 -4.37 -1.94 -8.52
C SER A 37 -4.47 -3.10 -9.50
N GLN A 38 -4.90 -4.27 -9.04
CA GLN A 38 -5.15 -5.43 -9.91
C GLN A 38 -6.21 -5.11 -10.98
N ALA A 39 -7.14 -4.20 -10.70
CA ALA A 39 -8.16 -3.78 -11.66
C ALA A 39 -7.62 -2.87 -12.79
N ILE A 40 -6.51 -2.16 -12.59
CA ILE A 40 -5.90 -1.25 -13.61
C ILE A 40 -4.66 -1.81 -14.28
N ASP A 41 -3.96 -2.71 -13.60
CA ASP A 41 -2.77 -3.36 -14.10
C ASP A 41 -2.74 -4.81 -13.62
N PRO A 42 -3.51 -5.70 -14.28
CA PRO A 42 -3.59 -7.12 -13.94
C PRO A 42 -2.34 -7.91 -14.37
N TRP A 43 -1.28 -7.24 -14.81
CA TRP A 43 -0.11 -7.85 -15.44
C TRP A 43 1.09 -7.84 -14.49
N ASP A 44 1.73 -8.99 -14.35
CA ASP A 44 2.98 -9.13 -13.60
C ASP A 44 4.15 -8.50 -14.38
N SER A 45 4.96 -7.65 -13.73
CA SER A 45 6.25 -7.20 -14.28
C SER A 45 7.32 -7.13 -13.18
N ASN A 46 8.58 -6.93 -13.55
CA ASN A 46 9.72 -6.82 -12.65
C ASN A 46 10.36 -5.41 -12.64
N ASN A 47 9.66 -4.40 -13.16
CA ASN A 47 10.12 -3.01 -13.21
C ASN A 47 9.02 -2.07 -12.72
N ASP A 48 9.24 -1.47 -11.54
CA ASP A 48 8.26 -0.68 -10.79
C ASP A 48 7.97 0.69 -11.43
N VAL A 49 8.89 1.27 -12.20
CA VAL A 49 8.77 2.69 -12.61
C VAL A 49 8.11 2.88 -13.99
N ALA A 50 8.41 2.01 -14.96
CA ALA A 50 7.96 2.20 -16.35
C ALA A 50 6.81 1.28 -16.80
N SER A 51 6.53 0.20 -16.05
CA SER A 51 5.64 -0.88 -16.51
C SER A 51 4.46 -1.19 -15.58
N GLN A 52 4.42 -0.60 -14.37
CA GLN A 52 3.46 -0.95 -13.31
C GLN A 52 2.76 0.22 -12.63
N LEU A 53 2.91 1.44 -13.13
CA LEU A 53 2.33 2.60 -12.44
C LEU A 53 2.86 2.69 -11.00
N GLY A 54 4.16 2.47 -10.74
CA GLY A 54 4.69 2.34 -9.37
C GLY A 54 4.45 3.53 -8.46
N ILE A 55 4.26 4.72 -9.04
CA ILE A 55 3.78 5.92 -8.33
C ILE A 55 2.35 5.69 -7.79
N PHE A 56 1.49 5.06 -8.59
CA PHE A 56 0.09 4.75 -8.28
C PHE A 56 -0.05 3.60 -7.27
N LYS A 57 0.69 2.49 -7.42
CA LYS A 57 0.57 1.27 -6.59
C LYS A 57 1.17 1.36 -5.16
N ARG A 58 1.65 2.53 -4.73
CA ARG A 58 2.43 2.69 -3.48
C ARG A 58 1.68 2.39 -2.17
N HIS A 59 0.35 2.36 -2.20
CA HIS A 59 -0.47 2.02 -1.03
C HIS A 59 -0.89 0.57 -1.02
N ASP A 60 -0.43 -0.24 -1.97
CA ASP A 60 -0.70 -1.67 -2.02
C ASP A 60 0.15 -2.35 -0.93
N ASP A 61 -0.45 -2.48 0.25
CA ASP A 61 0.18 -3.04 1.43
C ASP A 61 -0.51 -4.35 1.83
N MET A 62 0.22 -5.17 2.57
CA MET A 62 -0.32 -6.38 3.17
C MET A 62 0.00 -6.42 4.66
N PRO A 63 -0.70 -5.59 5.47
CA PRO A 63 -0.43 -5.44 6.89
C PRO A 63 -1.01 -6.60 7.72
N VAL A 64 -0.45 -6.81 8.91
CA VAL A 64 -1.05 -7.68 9.93
C VAL A 64 -2.27 -6.97 10.52
N SER A 65 -3.47 -7.47 10.19
CA SER A 65 -4.72 -6.72 10.28
C SER A 65 -5.92 -7.65 10.49
N VAL A 66 -7.07 -7.03 10.76
CA VAL A 66 -8.38 -7.69 10.67
C VAL A 66 -9.14 -7.06 9.51
N ARG A 67 -9.67 -7.89 8.61
CA ARG A 67 -10.43 -7.46 7.43
C ARG A 67 -11.77 -8.18 7.38
N TYR A 68 -12.82 -7.43 7.07
CA TYR A 68 -14.13 -7.96 6.74
C TYR A 68 -14.44 -7.64 5.28
N ASP A 69 -14.98 -8.63 4.56
CA ASP A 69 -15.47 -8.52 3.20
C ASP A 69 -16.95 -8.95 3.18
N SER A 70 -17.82 -8.09 2.65
CA SER A 70 -19.25 -8.39 2.54
C SER A 70 -19.52 -9.43 1.44
N PRO A 71 -20.66 -10.13 1.50
CA PRO A 71 -21.17 -10.83 0.33
C PRO A 71 -21.39 -9.86 -0.84
N ASP A 72 -21.44 -10.40 -2.05
CA ASP A 72 -21.90 -9.66 -3.23
C ASP A 72 -23.41 -9.44 -3.14
N PHE A 73 -23.85 -8.19 -3.38
CA PHE A 73 -25.25 -7.80 -3.42
C PHE A 73 -25.53 -6.93 -4.65
N SER A 74 -26.24 -7.48 -5.65
CA SER A 74 -26.57 -6.77 -6.90
C SER A 74 -25.34 -6.18 -7.62
N GLY A 75 -24.23 -6.92 -7.61
CA GLY A 75 -22.97 -6.47 -8.21
C GLY A 75 -22.12 -5.57 -7.31
N PHE A 76 -22.60 -5.16 -6.13
CA PHE A 76 -21.80 -4.44 -5.14
C PHE A 76 -21.17 -5.38 -4.12
N SER A 77 -19.97 -5.05 -3.66
CA SER A 77 -19.37 -5.62 -2.44
C SER A 77 -18.51 -4.59 -1.74
N GLY A 78 -18.43 -4.67 -0.41
CA GLY A 78 -17.66 -3.75 0.41
C GLY A 78 -16.65 -4.47 1.29
N SER A 79 -15.62 -3.77 1.71
CA SER A 79 -14.67 -4.28 2.68
C SER A 79 -14.21 -3.19 3.63
N VAL A 80 -13.86 -3.60 4.86
CA VAL A 80 -13.25 -2.74 5.87
C VAL A 80 -12.09 -3.49 6.50
N GLN A 81 -11.01 -2.79 6.80
CA GLN A 81 -9.83 -3.39 7.41
C GLN A 81 -9.22 -2.46 8.44
N PHE A 82 -8.75 -3.04 9.53
CA PHE A 82 -8.13 -2.34 10.64
C PHE A 82 -6.75 -2.92 10.95
N VAL A 83 -5.76 -2.03 11.05
CA VAL A 83 -4.40 -2.34 11.47
C VAL A 83 -4.18 -1.67 12.83
N PRO A 84 -4.02 -2.45 13.91
CA PRO A 84 -3.65 -1.90 15.21
C PRO A 84 -2.30 -1.19 15.16
N ALA A 85 -2.13 -0.13 15.94
CA ALA A 85 -0.88 0.63 16.08
C ALA A 85 0.36 -0.23 16.33
N GLN A 86 0.23 -1.31 17.10
CA GLN A 86 1.34 -2.23 17.39
C GLN A 86 1.79 -3.01 16.15
N ASN A 87 0.91 -3.17 15.15
CA ASN A 87 1.17 -3.92 13.92
C ASN A 87 1.54 -3.04 12.72
N SER A 88 1.35 -1.72 12.80
CA SER A 88 1.57 -0.81 11.67
C SER A 88 3.00 -0.28 11.54
N LYS A 89 3.83 -0.48 12.55
CA LYS A 89 5.31 -0.41 12.56
C LYS A 89 5.75 -0.57 14.02
N SER A 90 6.08 -1.79 14.44
CA SER A 90 6.92 -1.97 15.62
C SER A 90 8.35 -2.10 15.09
N ALA A 91 9.20 -1.10 15.34
CA ALA A 91 10.65 -1.26 15.15
C ALA A 91 11.16 -2.15 16.28
N TYR A 92 10.79 -3.44 16.26
CA TYR A 92 11.43 -4.43 17.12
C TYR A 92 12.71 -4.87 16.42
N THR A 93 13.82 -4.35 16.90
CA THR A 93 15.14 -4.74 16.43
C THR A 93 15.71 -5.73 17.44
N PRO A 94 15.82 -7.03 17.07
CA PRO A 94 16.31 -8.04 18.00
C PRO A 94 17.76 -7.74 18.40
N ALA A 95 18.13 -8.17 19.61
CA ALA A 95 19.50 -8.03 20.09
C ALA A 95 20.45 -8.79 19.16
N HIS A 96 21.58 -8.17 18.82
CA HIS A 96 22.61 -8.80 18.00
C HIS A 96 24.00 -8.40 18.44
N TRP A 97 25.00 -9.19 18.05
CA TRP A 97 26.39 -8.85 18.22
C TRP A 97 26.91 -8.24 16.92
N THR A 98 27.47 -7.05 16.98
CA THR A 98 28.13 -6.41 15.84
C THR A 98 29.64 -6.41 16.08
N THR A 99 30.41 -6.71 15.05
CA THR A 99 31.88 -6.68 15.12
C THR A 99 32.38 -5.61 14.16
N VAL A 100 33.04 -4.59 14.71
CA VAL A 100 33.63 -3.50 13.94
C VAL A 100 35.13 -3.72 13.88
N TYR A 101 35.67 -3.75 12.66
CA TYR A 101 37.10 -3.83 12.39
C TYR A 101 37.63 -2.41 12.21
N ASN A 102 38.48 -1.94 13.13
CA ASN A 102 39.15 -0.65 13.01
C ASN A 102 40.65 -0.87 12.77
N THR A 103 41.34 0.16 12.27
CA THR A 103 42.80 0.15 12.04
C THR A 103 43.63 -0.21 13.26
N ASN A 104 43.08 -0.06 14.48
CA ASN A 104 43.75 -0.36 15.76
C ASN A 104 43.26 -1.65 16.45
N GLY A 105 42.44 -2.48 15.78
CA GLY A 105 41.96 -3.76 16.31
C GLY A 105 40.48 -4.04 16.07
N THR A 106 40.05 -5.23 16.45
CA THR A 106 38.68 -5.73 16.30
C THR A 106 37.90 -5.56 17.60
N THR A 107 36.75 -4.89 17.56
CA THR A 107 35.86 -4.73 18.73
C THR A 107 34.50 -5.35 18.44
N THR A 108 34.11 -6.30 19.29
CA THR A 108 32.78 -6.91 19.25
C THR A 108 31.89 -6.26 20.32
N THR A 109 30.74 -5.74 19.89
CA THR A 109 29.82 -4.97 20.72
C THR A 109 28.46 -5.64 20.75
N PHE A 110 27.88 -5.79 21.93
CA PHE A 110 26.50 -6.23 22.08
C PHE A 110 25.56 -5.06 21.82
N VAL A 111 24.63 -5.24 20.88
CA VAL A 111 23.53 -4.30 20.64
C VAL A 111 22.27 -4.92 21.28
N PRO A 112 21.73 -4.34 22.36
CA PRO A 112 20.53 -4.85 23.01
C PRO A 112 19.30 -4.71 22.09
N ALA A 113 18.27 -5.51 22.35
CA ALA A 113 17.03 -5.41 21.61
C ALA A 113 16.36 -4.05 21.88
N VAL A 114 15.87 -3.40 20.83
CA VAL A 114 15.15 -2.13 20.94
C VAL A 114 13.69 -2.37 20.57
N VAL A 115 12.78 -1.98 21.46
CA VAL A 115 11.35 -1.92 21.16
C VAL A 115 11.02 -0.50 20.74
N GLY A 116 10.82 -0.29 19.44
CA GLY A 116 10.37 0.98 18.89
C GLY A 116 8.99 1.39 19.40
N LYS A 117 8.67 2.68 19.26
CA LYS A 117 7.32 3.18 19.57
C LYS A 117 6.30 2.50 18.63
N PRO A 118 5.10 2.15 19.12
CA PRO A 118 4.01 1.68 18.26
C PRO A 118 3.75 2.67 17.11
N GLY A 119 3.32 2.16 15.96
CA GLY A 119 2.93 2.97 14.80
C GLY A 119 1.55 3.61 14.97
N SER A 120 0.83 3.79 13.87
CA SER A 120 -0.54 4.30 13.83
C SER A 120 -1.59 3.20 13.82
N ASP A 121 -2.74 3.49 14.41
CA ASP A 121 -3.96 2.82 13.97
C ASP A 121 -4.24 3.22 12.51
N VAL A 122 -4.38 2.21 11.63
CA VAL A 122 -4.69 2.40 10.21
C VAL A 122 -6.02 1.76 9.89
N TYR A 123 -6.85 2.50 9.18
CA TYR A 123 -8.17 2.09 8.75
C TYR A 123 -8.19 2.08 7.22
N TYR A 124 -8.75 1.02 6.65
CA TYR A 124 -9.01 0.95 5.24
C TYR A 124 -10.49 0.62 4.99
N ALA A 125 -11.01 1.14 3.90
CA ALA A 125 -12.35 0.82 3.42
C ALA A 125 -12.34 0.69 1.89
N GLY A 126 -13.20 -0.19 1.38
CA GLY A 126 -13.32 -0.49 -0.04
C GLY A 126 -14.77 -0.67 -0.45
N LEU A 127 -15.09 -0.24 -1.65
CA LEU A 127 -16.37 -0.50 -2.31
C LEU A 127 -16.10 -0.92 -3.74
N ASN A 128 -16.69 -2.02 -4.16
CA ASN A 128 -16.57 -2.59 -5.50
C ASN A 128 -17.94 -2.63 -6.17
N TYR A 129 -17.96 -2.48 -7.48
CA TYR A 129 -19.13 -2.67 -8.34
C TYR A 129 -18.73 -3.42 -9.62
N LYS A 130 -19.57 -4.36 -10.06
CA LYS A 130 -19.42 -5.07 -11.33
C LYS A 130 -20.79 -5.26 -12.00
N ASN A 131 -20.88 -4.94 -13.28
CA ASN A 131 -22.08 -5.17 -14.10
C ASN A 131 -21.75 -5.11 -15.60
N GLY A 132 -22.11 -6.16 -16.36
CA GLY A 132 -22.11 -6.13 -17.83
C GLY A 132 -20.78 -5.68 -18.46
N GLY A 133 -19.66 -6.28 -18.04
CA GLY A 133 -18.33 -5.91 -18.51
C GLY A 133 -17.74 -4.66 -17.83
N PHE A 134 -18.55 -3.82 -17.20
CA PHE A 134 -18.06 -2.71 -16.39
C PHE A 134 -17.70 -3.17 -14.98
N ALA A 135 -16.60 -2.64 -14.48
CA ALA A 135 -16.20 -2.80 -13.09
C ALA A 135 -15.64 -1.48 -12.56
N GLY A 136 -15.83 -1.23 -11.27
CA GLY A 136 -15.25 -0.09 -10.60
C GLY A 136 -15.02 -0.38 -9.13
N ASN A 137 -14.05 0.30 -8.55
CA ASN A 137 -13.79 0.23 -7.12
C ASN A 137 -13.34 1.58 -6.57
N TYR A 138 -13.62 1.77 -5.29
CA TYR A 138 -13.12 2.88 -4.51
C TYR A 138 -12.39 2.32 -3.30
N ALA A 139 -11.17 2.79 -3.07
CA ALA A 139 -10.33 2.43 -1.93
C ALA A 139 -10.00 3.67 -1.10
N PHE A 140 -10.05 3.51 0.21
CA PHE A 140 -9.77 4.56 1.19
C PHE A 140 -8.80 4.07 2.26
N LYS A 141 -7.88 4.94 2.67
CA LYS A 141 -6.96 4.75 3.80
C LYS A 141 -7.04 5.94 4.73
N TYR A 142 -7.01 5.69 6.03
CA TYR A 142 -6.79 6.70 7.04
C TYR A 142 -5.80 6.21 8.10
N ALA A 143 -4.82 7.03 8.46
CA ALA A 143 -3.89 6.77 9.55
C ALA A 143 -3.75 8.00 10.45
N ARG A 144 -3.78 7.79 11.78
CA ARG A 144 -3.64 8.84 12.79
C ARG A 144 -2.32 8.68 13.57
N HIS A 145 -1.59 9.77 13.79
CA HIS A 145 -0.29 9.78 14.49
C HIS A 145 0.76 8.87 13.85
N ALA A 146 0.92 8.96 12.54
CA ALA A 146 1.88 8.11 11.86
C ALA A 146 3.28 8.59 12.25
N ASN A 147 4.03 7.73 12.96
CA ASN A 147 5.46 7.87 13.24
C ASN A 147 6.25 7.67 11.93
N VAL A 148 5.88 8.47 10.94
CA VAL A 148 6.61 8.69 9.72
C VAL A 148 7.30 9.99 10.03
N GLY A 149 8.59 9.88 10.35
CA GLY A 149 9.42 11.05 10.54
C GLY A 149 9.25 12.04 9.40
N ARG A 150 9.64 13.31 9.59
CA ARG A 150 9.67 14.36 8.54
C ARG A 150 10.22 13.87 7.18
N ASN A 151 11.02 12.82 7.17
CA ASN A 151 11.61 12.19 5.98
C ASN A 151 10.73 11.10 5.32
N ALA A 152 9.49 10.89 5.74
CA ALA A 152 8.55 10.00 5.04
C ALA A 152 8.29 10.45 3.59
N PHE A 153 8.37 11.76 3.38
CA PHE A 153 8.26 12.39 2.08
C PHE A 153 9.61 12.42 1.32
N GLU A 154 10.76 12.31 2.01
CA GLU A 154 12.09 12.23 1.38
C GLU A 154 12.46 10.78 0.99
N LEU A 155 12.01 9.79 1.78
CA LEU A 155 11.94 8.38 1.38
C LEU A 155 11.06 8.17 0.14
N PHE A 156 10.08 9.07 -0.05
CA PHE A 156 9.12 9.15 -1.17
C PHE A 156 9.70 9.80 -2.45
N LEU A 157 10.89 10.42 -2.38
CA LEU A 157 11.60 10.96 -3.56
C LEU A 157 12.88 10.19 -3.95
N LEU A 158 13.56 9.49 -3.02
CA LEU A 158 14.92 8.97 -3.25
C LEU A 158 15.16 7.47 -2.96
N GLY A 159 14.16 6.70 -2.52
CA GLY A 159 14.28 5.24 -2.44
C GLY A 159 15.43 4.70 -1.57
N SER A 160 15.90 5.46 -0.57
CA SER A 160 16.96 5.01 0.34
C SER A 160 16.42 4.69 1.74
N GLY A 161 16.41 3.40 2.09
CA GLY A 161 16.12 2.95 3.43
C GLY A 161 17.24 3.29 4.39
N SER A 162 17.02 4.26 5.28
CA SER A 162 17.61 4.31 6.61
C SER A 162 17.03 5.51 7.37
N ASP A 163 16.36 5.28 8.50
CA ASP A 163 16.46 6.18 9.66
C ASP A 163 15.81 5.52 10.90
N GLU A 164 16.48 4.47 11.41
CA GLU A 164 16.45 4.16 12.84
C GLU A 164 17.39 5.14 13.57
N ALA A 165 16.98 6.37 13.90
CA ALA A 165 17.68 7.15 14.94
C ALA A 165 17.10 8.52 15.28
N LYS A 166 16.29 9.17 14.43
CA LYS A 166 15.90 10.56 14.69
C LYS A 166 14.41 10.68 14.90
N GLY A 167 14.02 10.87 16.17
CA GLY A 167 12.70 11.34 16.54
C GLY A 167 12.34 12.57 15.71
N THR A 168 11.34 12.41 14.86
CA THR A 168 10.97 13.39 13.83
C THR A 168 9.45 13.42 13.78
N ASP A 169 8.89 14.62 13.76
CA ASP A 169 7.49 14.88 14.07
C ASP A 169 6.52 13.96 13.30
N PRO A 170 5.57 13.30 14.00
CA PRO A 170 4.63 12.40 13.37
C PRO A 170 3.72 13.17 12.40
N LEU A 171 3.39 12.57 11.26
CA LEU A 171 2.21 12.98 10.50
C LEU A 171 1.01 12.88 11.44
N LYS A 172 0.28 13.99 11.60
CA LYS A 172 -0.89 14.03 12.46
C LYS A 172 -2.00 13.18 11.85
N ASN A 173 -2.26 13.39 10.57
CA ASN A 173 -3.28 12.69 9.79
C ASN A 173 -2.76 12.38 8.39
N HIS A 174 -3.07 11.20 7.86
CA HIS A 174 -2.83 10.84 6.46
C HIS A 174 -4.05 10.13 5.89
N GLN A 175 -4.49 10.55 4.71
CA GLN A 175 -5.63 10.02 3.98
C GLN A 175 -5.26 9.72 2.54
N VAL A 176 -5.82 8.65 2.02
CA VAL A 176 -5.68 8.28 0.60
C VAL A 176 -7.03 7.90 0.08
N HIS A 177 -7.35 8.41 -1.11
CA HIS A 177 -8.54 8.09 -1.86
C HIS A 177 -8.13 7.60 -3.23
N ARG A 178 -8.62 6.43 -3.66
CA ARG A 178 -8.43 5.93 -5.02
C ARG A 178 -9.77 5.54 -5.60
N LEU A 179 -10.02 5.98 -6.83
CA LEU A 179 -11.14 5.54 -7.65
C LEU A 179 -10.58 4.86 -8.89
N THR A 180 -11.03 3.65 -9.15
CA THR A 180 -10.69 2.86 -10.32
C THR A 180 -11.97 2.46 -11.05
N GLY A 181 -11.96 2.48 -12.38
CA GLY A 181 -13.06 2.05 -13.21
C GLY A 181 -12.58 1.50 -14.53
N GLY A 182 -13.33 0.57 -15.12
CA GLY A 182 -12.95 -0.06 -16.35
C GLY A 182 -14.08 -0.80 -17.05
N TYR A 183 -13.78 -1.25 -18.26
CA TYR A 183 -14.65 -2.07 -19.08
C TYR A 183 -13.83 -3.20 -19.70
N GLY A 184 -14.34 -4.42 -19.59
CA GLY A 184 -13.73 -5.63 -20.12
C GLY A 184 -14.76 -6.54 -20.77
N GLU A 185 -14.73 -6.65 -22.09
CA GLU A 185 -15.60 -7.57 -22.85
C GLU A 185 -15.03 -7.82 -24.26
N GLY A 186 -15.28 -9.00 -24.83
CA GLY A 186 -14.95 -9.28 -26.22
C GLY A 186 -13.45 -9.19 -26.56
N GLY A 187 -12.58 -9.38 -25.57
CA GLY A 187 -11.12 -9.26 -25.70
C GLY A 187 -10.57 -7.85 -25.45
N LEU A 188 -11.42 -6.83 -25.38
CA LEU A 188 -11.03 -5.47 -24.98
C LEU A 188 -10.93 -5.39 -23.45
N ASN A 189 -9.91 -4.73 -22.92
CA ASN A 189 -9.89 -4.23 -21.55
C ASN A 189 -9.45 -2.78 -21.53
N LEU A 190 -10.21 -1.94 -20.84
CA LEU A 190 -9.92 -0.54 -20.57
C LEU A 190 -10.01 -0.31 -19.06
N ALA A 191 -9.07 0.42 -18.50
CA ALA A 191 -9.08 0.80 -17.10
C ALA A 191 -8.54 2.22 -16.92
N LEU A 192 -9.15 2.95 -16.01
CA LEU A 192 -8.77 4.29 -15.59
C LEU A 192 -8.74 4.33 -14.07
N ALA A 193 -7.82 5.10 -13.52
CA ALA A 193 -7.75 5.32 -12.09
C ALA A 193 -7.30 6.73 -11.76
N ALA A 194 -7.78 7.23 -10.62
CA ALA A 194 -7.37 8.48 -10.03
C ALA A 194 -7.10 8.26 -8.54
N GLN A 195 -6.03 8.85 -8.02
CA GLN A 195 -5.65 8.79 -6.62
C GLN A 195 -5.36 10.18 -6.06
N LEU A 196 -5.78 10.42 -4.84
CA LEU A 196 -5.52 11.63 -4.07
C LEU A 196 -4.95 11.25 -2.70
N ASP A 197 -3.73 11.71 -2.44
CA ASP A 197 -3.07 11.58 -1.14
C ASP A 197 -3.15 12.93 -0.42
N LEU A 198 -3.57 12.91 0.84
CA LEU A 198 -3.69 14.07 1.71
C LEU A 198 -2.92 13.81 3.01
N SER A 199 -2.09 14.75 3.41
CA SER A 199 -1.30 14.65 4.65
C SER A 199 -1.34 15.94 5.43
N GLU A 200 -1.45 15.82 6.76
CA GLU A 200 -1.32 16.92 7.72
C GLU A 200 -0.14 16.63 8.65
N ASN A 201 0.83 17.53 8.65
CA ASN A 201 2.00 17.47 9.51
C ASN A 201 1.67 17.94 10.96
N ALA A 202 2.57 17.68 11.90
CA ALA A 202 2.39 18.10 13.30
C ALA A 202 2.29 19.64 13.46
N ASP A 203 2.98 20.38 12.60
CA ASP A 203 2.93 21.84 12.48
C ASP A 203 1.66 22.36 11.77
N LYS A 204 0.73 21.45 11.42
CA LYS A 204 -0.53 21.68 10.69
C LYS A 204 -0.37 22.05 9.22
N THR A 205 0.84 21.97 8.67
CA THR A 205 1.07 22.13 7.23
C THR A 205 0.36 20.98 6.49
N LYS A 206 -0.36 21.32 5.41
CA LYS A 206 -1.15 20.37 4.63
C LYS A 206 -0.55 20.16 3.24
N ASN A 207 -0.42 18.90 2.87
CA ASN A 207 0.17 18.46 1.62
C ASN A 207 -0.85 17.63 0.84
N SER A 208 -0.90 17.82 -0.48
CA SER A 208 -1.72 16.99 -1.36
C SER A 208 -0.98 16.60 -2.63
N THR A 209 -1.16 15.35 -3.06
CA THR A 209 -0.65 14.80 -4.32
C THR A 209 -1.79 14.15 -5.08
N THR A 210 -1.89 14.41 -6.38
CA THR A 210 -2.90 13.78 -7.25
C THR A 210 -2.24 12.97 -8.35
N GLU A 211 -2.77 11.80 -8.62
CA GLU A 211 -2.27 10.89 -9.65
C GLU A 211 -3.39 10.32 -10.49
N ILE A 212 -3.06 10.02 -11.73
CA ILE A 212 -3.94 9.32 -12.66
C ILE A 212 -3.20 8.20 -13.35
N ALA A 213 -3.94 7.16 -13.73
CA ALA A 213 -3.46 6.05 -14.51
C ALA A 213 -4.50 5.60 -15.53
N ALA A 214 -4.03 5.10 -16.67
CA ALA A 214 -4.86 4.53 -17.72
C ALA A 214 -4.16 3.31 -18.32
N THR A 215 -4.92 2.25 -18.58
CA THR A 215 -4.46 1.04 -19.26
C THR A 215 -5.48 0.62 -20.30
N ALA A 216 -4.99 0.24 -21.48
CA ALA A 216 -5.79 -0.39 -22.52
C ALA A 216 -5.08 -1.64 -23.05
N SER A 217 -5.84 -2.70 -23.30
CA SER A 217 -5.34 -3.91 -23.95
C SER A 217 -6.42 -4.53 -24.83
N TYR A 218 -6.00 -5.29 -25.83
CA TYR A 218 -6.93 -6.05 -26.66
C TYR A 218 -6.36 -7.42 -27.00
N ARG A 219 -7.16 -8.48 -26.86
CA ARG A 219 -6.77 -9.85 -27.18
C ARG A 219 -7.10 -10.20 -28.63
N PHE A 220 -6.07 -10.40 -29.44
CA PHE A 220 -6.14 -10.96 -30.79
C PHE A 220 -5.60 -12.39 -30.77
N GLY A 221 -6.49 -13.38 -30.67
CA GLY A 221 -6.10 -14.80 -30.59
C GLY A 221 -5.22 -15.10 -29.37
N ASN A 222 -3.94 -15.40 -29.63
CA ASN A 222 -2.94 -15.72 -28.61
C ASN A 222 -2.07 -14.52 -28.21
N THR A 223 -2.32 -13.33 -28.77
CA THR A 223 -1.53 -12.12 -28.50
C THR A 223 -2.39 -11.06 -27.82
N VAL A 224 -1.83 -10.37 -26.82
CA VAL A 224 -2.50 -9.29 -26.11
C VAL A 224 -1.58 -8.05 -26.08
N PRO A 225 -1.62 -7.17 -27.09
CA PRO A 225 -1.01 -5.85 -26.97
C PRO A 225 -1.61 -5.07 -25.79
N ARG A 226 -0.75 -4.28 -25.13
CA ARG A 226 -1.09 -3.42 -23.98
C ARG A 226 -0.40 -2.07 -24.12
N ILE A 227 -1.11 -1.03 -23.71
CA ILE A 227 -0.56 0.30 -23.47
C ILE A 227 -1.01 0.78 -22.09
N SER A 228 -0.10 1.37 -21.32
CA SER A 228 -0.37 1.92 -20.00
C SER A 228 0.33 3.26 -19.85
N TYR A 229 -0.30 4.18 -19.11
CA TYR A 229 0.21 5.51 -18.82
C TYR A 229 -0.16 5.89 -17.38
N ALA A 230 0.78 6.50 -16.66
CA ALA A 230 0.53 7.12 -15.36
C ALA A 230 1.14 8.52 -15.34
N HIS A 231 0.50 9.41 -14.59
CA HIS A 231 1.00 10.75 -14.35
C HIS A 231 0.67 11.19 -12.94
N GLY A 232 1.66 11.76 -12.25
CA GLY A 232 1.50 12.46 -10.99
C GLY A 232 1.55 13.96 -11.22
N PHE A 233 0.60 14.68 -10.66
CA PHE A 233 0.56 16.14 -10.68
C PHE A 233 1.30 16.72 -9.46
N ASP A 234 1.77 17.95 -9.62
CA ASP A 234 2.62 18.62 -8.64
C ASP A 234 1.99 18.68 -7.23
N PHE A 235 2.89 18.64 -6.26
CA PHE A 235 2.63 18.82 -4.85
C PHE A 235 2.10 20.23 -4.57
N VAL A 236 0.98 20.33 -3.88
CA VAL A 236 0.46 21.62 -3.39
C VAL A 236 0.59 21.66 -1.88
N GLU A 237 1.52 22.49 -1.39
CA GLU A 237 1.53 22.92 0.00
C GLU A 237 0.40 23.92 0.22
N ARG A 238 -0.48 23.63 1.17
CA ARG A 238 -1.53 24.56 1.58
C ARG A 238 -1.17 25.12 2.95
N SER A 239 -0.60 26.32 2.98
CA SER A 239 -0.43 27.06 4.23
C SER A 239 -1.79 27.58 4.73
N GLN A 240 -1.92 27.73 6.05
CA GLN A 240 -3.00 28.52 6.66
C GLN A 240 -2.67 30.01 6.60
#